data_AF-A0A0B1S8M2-F1
#
_entry.id   AF-A0A0B1S8M2-F1
#
_cell.length_a   1.000
_cell.length_b   1.000
_cell.length_c   1.000
_cell.angle_alpha   90.00
_cell.angle_beta   90.00
_cell.angle_gamma   90.00
#
_symmetry.space_group_name_H-M   'P 1'
#
loop_
_entity.id
_entity.type
_entity.pdbx_description
1 polymer ?
#
loop_
_entity_poly.entity_id
_entity_poly.type
_entity_poly.pdbx_seq_one_letter_code
_entity_poly.pdbx_strand_id
1 'polypeptide(L)'
;SALNGIVSVRLATQRRNALEEAERVAERLDALYLDFAKRAAPFNNWLDGAREDLADLVIVHEMREIQELCAAHDQFKSTLGDADREFNSISEIEHEIERLVESHGLDRELLRNPYTDLSASDIRRKWGEVQQAVPRRDGQLQSELRRQQNNERLRSIFAEKANEVGPWLERELERVS
;
A
#
# COMPACT_ATOMS: atom_id res chain seq x y z
N SER A 1 2.36 5.48 -68.49
CA SER A 1 1.02 5.57 -67.88
C SER A 1 0.76 4.46 -66.86
N ALA A 2 0.94 3.17 -67.19
CA ALA A 2 0.70 2.05 -66.27
C ALA A 2 1.62 1.99 -65.02
N LEU A 3 2.92 2.35 -65.16
CA LEU A 3 3.88 2.39 -64.05
C LEU A 3 3.51 3.41 -62.95
N ASN A 4 2.98 4.58 -63.32
CA ASN A 4 2.53 5.60 -62.37
C ASN A 4 1.26 5.16 -61.60
N GLY A 5 0.38 4.37 -62.24
CA GLY A 5 -0.79 3.79 -61.57
C GLY A 5 -0.40 2.75 -60.51
N ILE A 6 0.58 1.90 -60.81
CA ILE A 6 1.07 0.87 -59.87
C ILE A 6 1.79 1.51 -58.67
N VAL A 7 2.59 2.55 -58.89
CA VAL A 7 3.27 3.30 -57.81
C VAL A 7 2.25 4.01 -56.92
N SER A 8 1.22 4.63 -57.50
CA SER A 8 0.15 5.31 -56.74
C SER A 8 -0.65 4.33 -55.87
N VAL A 9 -1.02 3.16 -56.40
CA VAL A 9 -1.74 2.11 -55.66
C VAL A 9 -0.87 1.52 -54.53
N ARG A 10 0.44 1.33 -54.77
CA ARG A 10 1.37 0.89 -53.72
C ARG A 10 1.49 1.91 -52.59
N LEU A 11 1.61 3.20 -52.93
CA LEU A 11 1.72 4.27 -51.93
C LEU A 11 0.43 4.41 -51.11
N ALA A 12 -0.73 4.32 -51.74
CA ALA A 12 -2.03 4.33 -51.06
C ALA A 12 -2.17 3.14 -50.10
N THR A 13 -1.75 1.95 -50.53
CA THR A 13 -1.77 0.73 -49.69
C THR A 13 -0.82 0.86 -48.50
N GLN A 14 0.39 1.37 -48.71
CA GLN A 14 1.36 1.59 -47.64
C GLN A 14 0.86 2.62 -46.62
N ARG A 15 0.25 3.71 -47.09
CA ARG A 15 -0.35 4.72 -46.21
C ARG A 15 -1.51 4.16 -45.40
N ARG A 16 -2.38 3.34 -46.02
CA ARG A 16 -3.48 2.68 -45.31
C ARG A 16 -2.95 1.78 -44.20
N ASN A 17 -2.00 0.90 -44.52
CA ASN A 17 -1.44 -0.02 -43.53
C ASN A 17 -0.76 0.73 -42.36
N ALA A 18 -0.08 1.84 -42.64
CA ALA A 18 0.53 2.67 -41.60
C ALA A 18 -0.51 3.36 -40.71
N LEU A 19 -1.65 3.78 -41.27
CA LEU A 19 -2.76 4.35 -40.51
C LEU A 19 -3.47 3.30 -39.65
N GLU A 20 -3.72 2.11 -40.19
CA GLU A 20 -4.31 0.98 -39.45
C GLU A 20 -3.42 0.54 -38.28
N GLU A 21 -2.09 0.52 -38.48
CA GLU A 21 -1.14 0.22 -37.40
C GLU A 21 -1.13 1.31 -36.32
N ALA A 22 -1.10 2.59 -36.73
CA ALA A 22 -1.14 3.71 -35.81
C ALA A 22 -2.44 3.75 -34.98
N GLU A 23 -3.58 3.45 -35.62
CA GLU A 23 -4.89 3.33 -34.95
C GLU A 23 -4.86 2.21 -33.91
N ARG A 24 -4.38 1.01 -34.27
CA ARG A 24 -4.25 -0.12 -33.33
C ARG A 24 -3.37 0.21 -32.13
N VAL A 25 -2.24 0.86 -32.35
CA VAL A 25 -1.32 1.30 -31.30
C VAL A 25 -1.99 2.31 -30.39
N ALA A 26 -2.69 3.30 -30.94
CA ALA A 26 -3.41 4.30 -30.17
C ALA A 26 -4.54 3.68 -29.33
N GLU A 27 -5.33 2.76 -29.90
CA GLU A 27 -6.37 2.03 -29.17
C GLU A 27 -5.80 1.19 -28.03
N ARG A 28 -4.68 0.50 -28.25
CA ARG A 28 -4.02 -0.29 -27.21
C ARG A 28 -3.51 0.61 -26.08
N LEU A 29 -2.89 1.73 -26.43
CA LEU A 29 -2.38 2.69 -25.47
C LEU A 29 -3.50 3.30 -24.62
N ASP A 30 -4.60 3.68 -25.25
CA ASP A 30 -5.80 4.20 -24.58
C ASP A 30 -6.38 3.19 -23.57
N ALA A 31 -6.51 1.92 -23.99
CA ALA A 31 -6.97 0.85 -23.12
C ALA A 31 -6.07 0.65 -21.90
N LEU A 32 -4.74 0.70 -22.09
CA LEU A 32 -3.78 0.58 -21.00
C LEU A 32 -3.85 1.79 -20.05
N TYR A 33 -4.00 3.01 -20.55
CA TYR A 33 -4.18 4.18 -19.70
C TYR A 33 -5.42 4.07 -18.82
N LEU A 34 -6.54 3.63 -19.41
CA LEU A 34 -7.79 3.50 -18.69
C LEU A 34 -7.70 2.40 -17.63
N ASP A 35 -7.04 1.28 -17.93
CA ASP A 35 -6.81 0.20 -16.98
C ASP A 35 -5.91 0.65 -15.81
N PHE A 36 -4.79 1.33 -16.12
CA PHE A 36 -3.94 1.94 -15.11
C PHE A 36 -4.74 2.87 -14.20
N ALA A 37 -5.51 3.82 -14.76
CA ALA A 37 -6.26 4.79 -13.98
C ALA A 37 -7.29 4.13 -13.06
N LYS A 38 -8.01 3.11 -13.56
CA LYS A 38 -9.01 2.35 -12.79
C LYS A 38 -8.42 1.60 -11.62
N ARG A 39 -7.19 1.08 -11.76
CA ARG A 39 -6.52 0.27 -10.74
C ARG A 39 -5.68 1.10 -9.77
N ALA A 40 -4.96 2.09 -10.29
CA ALA A 40 -4.12 2.98 -9.51
C ALA A 40 -4.93 3.84 -8.53
N ALA A 41 -6.14 4.29 -8.88
CA ALA A 41 -6.96 5.12 -7.99
C ALA A 41 -7.36 4.44 -6.67
N PRO A 42 -8.02 3.26 -6.65
CA PRO A 42 -8.33 2.56 -5.40
C PRO A 42 -7.08 2.10 -4.66
N PHE A 43 -6.04 1.65 -5.38
CA PHE A 43 -4.79 1.26 -4.75
C PHE A 43 -4.09 2.44 -4.06
N ASN A 44 -4.10 3.62 -4.69
CA ASN A 44 -3.57 4.84 -4.08
C ASN A 44 -4.32 5.20 -2.80
N ASN A 45 -5.65 5.11 -2.78
CA ASN A 45 -6.43 5.38 -1.58
C ASN A 45 -6.12 4.38 -0.46
N TRP A 46 -5.93 3.10 -0.80
CA TRP A 46 -5.50 2.10 0.15
C TRP A 46 -4.10 2.41 0.71
N LEU A 47 -3.15 2.83 -0.14
CA LEU A 47 -1.82 3.24 0.30
C LEU A 47 -1.87 4.44 1.25
N ASP A 48 -2.72 5.43 0.97
CA ASP A 48 -2.86 6.61 1.82
C ASP A 48 -3.43 6.22 3.19
N GLY A 49 -4.50 5.42 3.23
CA GLY A 49 -5.05 4.90 4.49
C GLY A 49 -4.05 4.05 5.29
N ALA A 50 -3.34 3.13 4.62
CA ALA A 50 -2.31 2.33 5.27
C ALA A 50 -1.17 3.18 5.87
N ARG A 51 -0.77 4.26 5.19
CA ARG A 51 0.26 5.18 5.69
C ARG A 51 -0.23 5.95 6.92
N GLU A 52 -1.49 6.35 6.95
CA GLU A 52 -2.12 7.00 8.12
C GLU A 52 -2.16 6.03 9.31
N ASP A 53 -2.73 4.83 9.13
CA ASP A 53 -2.86 3.82 10.19
C ASP A 53 -1.51 3.38 10.78
N LEU A 54 -0.47 3.28 9.95
CA LEU A 54 0.87 2.88 10.39
C LEU A 54 1.61 4.02 11.11
N ALA A 55 1.21 5.27 10.90
CA ALA A 55 1.81 6.45 11.54
C ALA A 55 1.16 6.81 12.89
N ASP A 56 -0.03 6.27 13.18
CA ASP A 56 -0.76 6.54 14.42
C ASP A 56 0.08 6.26 15.68
N LEU A 57 -0.13 7.04 16.74
CA LEU A 57 0.52 6.77 18.02
C LEU A 57 -0.11 5.55 18.69
N VAL A 58 0.72 4.66 19.24
CA VAL A 58 0.22 3.54 20.08
C VAL A 58 -0.02 4.07 21.49
N ILE A 59 -1.28 4.26 21.87
CA ILE A 59 -1.69 4.72 23.20
C ILE A 59 -2.68 3.72 23.78
N VAL A 60 -2.27 3.00 24.82
CA VAL A 60 -3.10 1.99 25.52
C VAL A 60 -2.85 2.00 27.03
N HIS A 61 -3.81 1.47 27.79
CA HIS A 61 -3.85 1.46 29.25
C HIS A 61 -4.03 0.06 29.85
N GLU A 62 -4.40 -0.94 29.05
CA GLU A 62 -4.55 -2.33 29.48
C GLU A 62 -4.05 -3.37 28.46
N MET A 63 -3.86 -4.60 28.93
CA MET A 63 -3.38 -5.72 28.12
C MET A 63 -4.29 -6.06 26.94
N ARG A 64 -5.61 -5.93 27.12
CA ARG A 64 -6.59 -6.23 26.07
C ARG A 64 -6.44 -5.30 24.87
N GLU A 65 -6.32 -3.99 25.10
CA GLU A 65 -6.21 -2.99 24.04
C GLU A 65 -4.97 -3.22 23.17
N ILE A 66 -3.81 -3.50 23.77
CA ILE A 66 -2.59 -3.78 22.98
C ILE A 66 -2.69 -5.10 22.22
N GLN A 67 -3.39 -6.10 22.75
CA GLN A 67 -3.64 -7.36 22.03
C GLN A 67 -4.56 -7.16 20.83
N GLU A 68 -5.60 -6.34 20.97
CA GLU A 68 -6.48 -5.96 19.86
C GLU A 68 -5.73 -5.20 18.76
N LEU A 69 -4.86 -4.26 19.13
CA LEU A 69 -4.01 -3.55 18.16
C LEU A 69 -3.02 -4.48 17.45
N CYS A 70 -2.40 -5.42 18.17
CA CYS A 70 -1.54 -6.45 17.55
C CYS A 70 -2.33 -7.32 16.57
N ALA A 71 -3.52 -7.79 16.96
CA ALA A 71 -4.36 -8.62 16.10
C ALA A 71 -4.83 -7.87 14.84
N ALA A 72 -5.23 -6.60 14.97
CA ALA A 72 -5.57 -5.74 13.84
C ALA A 72 -4.37 -5.55 12.89
N HIS A 73 -3.17 -5.36 13.44
CA HIS A 73 -1.96 -5.24 12.65
C HIS A 73 -1.59 -6.55 11.93
N ASP A 74 -1.78 -7.70 12.56
CA ASP A 74 -1.58 -9.01 11.93
C ASP A 74 -2.60 -9.25 10.81
N GLN A 75 -3.86 -8.85 11.00
CA GLN A 75 -4.88 -8.88 9.95
C GLN A 75 -4.48 -7.98 8.78
N PHE A 76 -4.03 -6.75 9.05
CA PHE A 76 -3.51 -5.86 8.01
C PHE A 76 -2.34 -6.50 7.23
N LYS A 77 -1.37 -7.09 7.92
CA LYS A 77 -0.23 -7.78 7.29
C LYS A 77 -0.67 -8.92 6.37
N SER A 78 -1.78 -9.60 6.67
CA SER A 78 -2.31 -10.65 5.80
C SER A 78 -2.80 -10.13 4.44
N THR A 79 -3.19 -8.85 4.36
CA THR A 79 -3.60 -8.19 3.11
C THR A 79 -2.41 -7.76 2.22
N LEU A 80 -1.19 -7.69 2.76
CA LEU A 80 -0.01 -7.20 2.03
C LEU A 80 0.33 -8.06 0.81
N GLY A 81 0.02 -9.37 0.84
CA GLY A 81 0.24 -10.26 -0.30
C GLY A 81 -0.70 -9.96 -1.48
N ASP A 82 -1.94 -9.54 -1.20
CA ASP A 82 -2.86 -9.05 -2.23
C ASP A 82 -2.41 -7.68 -2.77
N ALA A 83 -2.02 -6.78 -1.86
CA ALA A 83 -1.52 -5.45 -2.22
C ALA A 83 -0.26 -5.51 -3.10
N ASP A 84 0.67 -6.41 -2.82
CA ASP A 84 1.89 -6.61 -3.64
C ASP A 84 1.54 -7.10 -5.05
N ARG A 85 0.59 -8.02 -5.19
CA ARG A 85 0.09 -8.46 -6.51
C ARG A 85 -0.55 -7.32 -7.29
N GLU A 86 -1.35 -6.50 -6.62
CA GLU A 86 -2.00 -5.34 -7.25
C GLU A 86 -0.96 -4.33 -7.73
N PHE A 87 0.04 -4.02 -6.88
CA PHE A 87 1.17 -3.16 -7.21
C PHE A 87 1.97 -3.65 -8.42
N ASN A 88 2.32 -4.94 -8.44
CA ASN A 88 3.05 -5.55 -9.56
C ASN A 88 2.25 -5.44 -10.85
N SER A 89 0.95 -5.75 -10.78
CA SER A 89 0.06 -5.69 -11.94
C SER A 89 -0.15 -4.24 -12.43
N ILE A 90 -0.15 -3.22 -11.55
CA ILE A 90 -0.18 -1.80 -11.96
C ILE A 90 1.14 -1.42 -12.64
N SER A 91 2.26 -1.90 -12.09
CA SER A 91 3.59 -1.67 -12.65
C SER A 91 3.74 -2.29 -14.04
N GLU A 92 3.21 -3.49 -14.26
CA GLU A 92 3.24 -4.16 -15.57
C GLU A 92 2.52 -3.35 -16.66
N ILE A 93 1.39 -2.71 -16.34
CA ILE A 93 0.66 -1.83 -17.27
C ILE A 93 1.53 -0.64 -17.66
N GLU A 94 2.18 0.00 -16.69
CA GLU A 94 3.10 1.12 -16.97
C GLU A 94 4.27 0.68 -17.86
N HIS A 95 4.92 -0.45 -17.55
CA HIS A 95 6.00 -0.96 -18.40
C HIS A 95 5.49 -1.31 -19.81
N GLU A 96 4.24 -1.75 -19.97
CA GLU A 96 3.66 -1.99 -21.30
C GLU A 96 3.45 -0.68 -22.07
N ILE A 97 2.95 0.36 -21.42
CA ILE A 97 2.82 1.71 -21.99
C ILE A 97 4.20 2.21 -22.47
N GLU A 98 5.22 2.13 -21.61
CA GLU A 98 6.59 2.54 -21.93
C GLU A 98 7.14 1.78 -23.14
N ARG A 99 7.03 0.44 -23.13
CA ARG A 99 7.46 -0.39 -24.25
C ARG A 99 6.75 -0.04 -25.55
N LEU A 100 5.45 0.27 -25.50
CA LEU A 100 4.65 0.56 -26.68
C LEU A 100 5.04 1.91 -27.30
N VAL A 101 5.25 2.92 -26.45
CA VAL A 101 5.75 4.25 -26.86
C VAL A 101 7.17 4.14 -27.46
N GLU A 102 8.08 3.43 -26.80
CA GLU A 102 9.47 3.30 -27.26
C GLU A 102 9.60 2.48 -28.54
N SER A 103 8.92 1.32 -28.62
CA SER A 103 9.01 0.42 -29.78
C SER A 103 8.44 1.02 -31.07
N HIS A 104 7.48 1.92 -30.96
CA HIS A 104 6.89 2.62 -32.11
C HIS A 104 7.49 4.01 -32.35
N GLY A 105 8.49 4.42 -31.58
CA GLY A 105 9.17 5.71 -31.72
C GLY A 105 8.24 6.90 -31.52
N LEU A 106 7.25 6.76 -30.63
CA LEU A 106 6.28 7.81 -30.32
C LEU A 106 6.87 8.85 -29.37
N ASP A 107 6.20 10.00 -29.26
CA ASP A 107 6.59 11.06 -28.33
C ASP A 107 6.47 10.58 -26.88
N ARG A 108 7.47 10.91 -26.06
CA ARG A 108 7.50 10.61 -24.62
C ARG A 108 6.42 11.35 -23.85
N GLU A 109 5.82 12.41 -24.39
CA GLU A 109 4.64 13.04 -23.79
C GLU A 109 3.48 12.05 -23.63
N LEU A 110 3.42 11.00 -24.47
CA LEU A 110 2.46 9.89 -24.33
C LEU A 110 2.78 8.95 -23.16
N LEU A 111 3.81 9.19 -22.35
CA LEU A 111 3.92 8.49 -21.06
C LEU A 111 2.96 9.10 -20.01
N ARG A 112 2.47 10.32 -20.24
CA ARG A 112 1.52 10.97 -19.35
C ARG A 112 0.10 10.43 -19.60
N ASN A 113 -0.46 9.78 -18.59
CA ASN A 113 -1.81 9.25 -18.63
C ASN A 113 -2.85 10.40 -18.69
N PRO A 114 -3.80 10.41 -19.65
CA PRO A 114 -4.83 11.45 -19.75
C PRO A 114 -6.00 11.26 -18.76
N TYR A 115 -6.16 10.07 -18.16
CA TYR A 115 -7.29 9.70 -17.31
C TYR A 115 -7.02 9.83 -15.82
N THR A 116 -5.78 10.11 -15.42
CA THR A 116 -5.39 10.29 -14.02
C THR A 116 -4.13 11.14 -13.89
N ASP A 117 -4.04 11.91 -12.81
CA ASP A 117 -2.82 12.63 -12.44
C ASP A 117 -1.84 11.74 -11.63
N LEU A 118 -2.24 10.50 -11.31
CA LEU A 118 -1.37 9.54 -10.61
C LEU A 118 -0.25 9.05 -11.53
N SER A 119 0.99 9.18 -11.09
CA SER A 119 2.14 8.60 -11.77
C SER A 119 2.53 7.27 -11.14
N ALA A 120 3.10 6.36 -11.94
CA ALA A 120 3.61 5.09 -11.42
C ALA A 120 4.75 5.30 -10.40
N SER A 121 5.54 6.38 -10.53
CA SER A 121 6.57 6.72 -9.55
C SER A 121 5.99 7.14 -8.21
N ASP A 122 4.85 7.86 -8.18
CA ASP A 122 4.14 8.18 -6.94
C ASP A 122 3.61 6.93 -6.25
N ILE A 123 3.03 5.99 -7.00
CA ILE A 123 2.56 4.71 -6.46
C ILE A 123 3.73 3.90 -5.90
N ARG A 124 4.85 3.78 -6.64
CA ARG A 124 6.08 3.12 -6.17
C ARG A 124 6.62 3.74 -4.89
N ARG A 125 6.65 5.06 -4.80
CA ARG A 125 7.11 5.77 -3.60
C ARG A 125 6.23 5.44 -2.39
N LYS A 126 4.90 5.59 -2.53
CA LYS A 126 3.95 5.31 -1.44
C LYS A 126 3.99 3.85 -0.99
N TRP A 127 4.11 2.90 -1.94
CA TRP A 127 4.28 1.48 -1.61
C TRP A 127 5.55 1.23 -0.80
N GLY A 128 6.69 1.79 -1.22
CA GLY A 128 7.94 1.69 -0.48
C GLY A 128 7.86 2.27 0.93
N GLU A 129 7.12 3.37 1.12
CA GLU A 129 6.85 3.95 2.46
C GLU A 129 6.04 3.00 3.34
N VAL A 130 4.98 2.37 2.81
CA VAL A 130 4.20 1.35 3.53
C VAL A 130 5.08 0.17 3.94
N GLN A 131 5.88 -0.37 3.00
CA GLN A 131 6.78 -1.50 3.27
C GLN A 131 7.79 -1.19 4.38
N GLN A 132 8.29 0.05 4.46
CA GLN A 132 9.20 0.47 5.54
C GLN A 132 8.47 0.74 6.86
N ALA A 133 7.22 1.19 6.82
CA ALA A 133 6.44 1.52 8.00
C ALA A 133 5.94 0.27 8.74
N VAL A 134 5.63 -0.82 8.03
CA VAL A 134 5.19 -2.10 8.62
C VAL A 134 6.12 -2.62 9.73
N PRO A 135 7.43 -2.86 9.50
CA PRO A 135 8.32 -3.36 10.55
C PRO A 135 8.55 -2.34 11.68
N ARG A 136 8.41 -1.03 11.41
CA ARG A 136 8.47 0.00 12.46
C ARG A 136 7.25 -0.11 13.38
N ARG A 137 6.06 -0.30 12.80
CA ARG A 137 4.83 -0.51 13.55
C ARG A 137 4.88 -1.78 14.39
N ASP A 138 5.38 -2.88 13.83
CA ASP A 138 5.63 -4.12 14.59
C ASP A 138 6.51 -3.85 15.83
N GLY A 139 7.61 -3.10 15.67
CA GLY A 139 8.49 -2.75 16.77
C GLY A 139 7.81 -1.91 17.86
N GLN A 140 7.00 -0.92 17.46
CA GLN A 140 6.22 -0.08 18.39
C GLN A 140 5.21 -0.92 19.20
N LEU A 141 4.43 -1.76 18.52
CA LEU A 141 3.44 -2.63 19.16
C LEU A 141 4.08 -3.63 20.10
N GLN A 142 5.20 -4.25 19.72
CA GLN A 142 5.94 -5.17 20.59
C GLN A 142 6.52 -4.48 21.83
N SER A 143 7.06 -3.28 21.67
CA SER A 143 7.57 -2.50 22.80
C SER A 143 6.45 -2.17 23.79
N GLU A 144 5.30 -1.72 23.29
CA GLU A 144 4.15 -1.40 24.12
C GLU A 144 3.55 -2.64 24.79
N LEU A 145 3.48 -3.77 24.09
CA LEU A 145 3.03 -5.04 24.66
C LEU A 145 3.89 -5.45 25.86
N ARG A 146 5.22 -5.36 25.74
CA ARG A 146 6.13 -5.64 26.86
C ARG A 146 5.92 -4.69 28.03
N ARG A 147 5.67 -3.41 27.75
CA ARG A 147 5.37 -2.40 28.78
C ARG A 147 4.11 -2.77 29.56
N GLN A 148 3.04 -3.15 28.85
CA GLN A 148 1.78 -3.54 29.50
C GLN A 148 1.90 -4.87 30.28
N GLN A 149 2.64 -5.85 29.76
CA GLN A 149 2.92 -7.10 30.48
C GLN A 149 3.66 -6.84 31.80
N ASN A 150 4.63 -5.93 31.79
CA ASN A 150 5.34 -5.53 33.00
C ASN A 150 4.42 -4.78 33.99
N ASN A 151 3.57 -3.88 33.49
CA ASN A 151 2.60 -3.17 34.33
C ASN A 151 1.66 -4.15 35.04
N GLU A 152 1.12 -5.14 34.31
CA GLU A 152 0.21 -6.14 34.86
C GLU A 152 0.89 -7.03 35.92
N ARG A 153 2.15 -7.41 35.66
CA ARG A 153 2.97 -8.12 36.64
C ARG A 153 3.17 -7.30 37.91
N LEU A 154 3.50 -6.01 37.80
CA LEU A 154 3.68 -5.13 38.96
C LEU A 154 2.39 -4.94 39.75
N ARG A 155 1.24 -4.78 39.07
CA ARG A 155 -0.08 -4.74 39.70
C ARG A 155 -0.37 -6.02 40.48
N SER A 156 -0.09 -7.17 39.88
CA SER A 156 -0.28 -8.48 40.52
C SER A 156 0.58 -8.64 41.78
N ILE A 157 1.87 -8.31 41.71
CA ILE A 157 2.79 -8.39 42.86
C ILE A 157 2.35 -7.42 43.97
N PHE A 158 1.97 -6.20 43.60
CA PHE A 158 1.50 -5.22 44.57
C PHE A 158 0.24 -5.73 45.29
N ALA A 159 -0.72 -6.27 44.55
CA ALA A 159 -1.94 -6.84 45.12
C ALA A 159 -1.63 -8.00 46.06
N GLU A 160 -0.75 -8.92 45.66
CA GLU A 160 -0.30 -10.04 46.52
C GLU A 160 0.29 -9.54 47.85
N LYS A 161 1.22 -8.57 47.80
CA LYS A 161 1.85 -8.00 49.00
C LYS A 161 0.89 -7.17 49.85
N ALA A 162 0.02 -6.38 49.23
CA ALA A 162 -1.01 -5.64 49.95
C ALA A 162 -1.98 -6.58 50.68
N ASN A 163 -2.35 -7.70 50.06
CA ASN A 163 -3.22 -8.72 50.66
C ASN A 163 -2.55 -9.48 51.82
N GLU A 164 -1.22 -9.63 51.83
CA GLU A 164 -0.48 -10.16 52.98
C GLU A 164 -0.47 -9.17 54.16
N VAL A 165 -0.21 -7.88 53.87
CA VAL A 165 0.04 -6.85 54.90
C VAL A 165 -1.24 -6.24 55.46
N GLY A 166 -2.31 -6.10 54.66
CA GLY A 166 -3.58 -5.50 55.08
C GLY A 166 -4.17 -6.13 56.34
N PRO A 167 -4.38 -7.45 56.38
CA PRO A 167 -4.89 -8.14 57.57
C PRO A 167 -3.95 -8.09 58.78
N TRP A 168 -2.65 -7.86 58.58
CA TRP A 168 -1.72 -7.64 59.69
C TRP A 168 -1.89 -6.24 60.28
N LEU A 169 -1.99 -5.21 59.43
CA LEU A 169 -2.24 -3.83 59.85
C LEU A 169 -3.57 -3.69 60.61
N GLU A 170 -4.64 -4.32 60.12
CA GLU A 170 -5.95 -4.32 60.77
C GLU A 170 -5.88 -4.92 62.18
N ARG A 171 -5.27 -6.11 62.31
CA ARG A 171 -5.08 -6.78 63.61
C ARG A 171 -4.21 -5.96 64.57
N GLU A 172 -3.18 -5.29 64.05
CA GLU A 172 -2.33 -4.44 64.87
C GLU A 172 -3.11 -3.21 65.36
N LEU A 173 -3.87 -2.54 64.48
CA LEU A 173 -4.74 -1.41 64.85
C LEU A 173 -5.78 -1.80 65.90
N GLU A 174 -6.44 -2.94 65.75
CA GLU A 174 -7.41 -3.47 66.74
C GLU A 174 -6.77 -3.71 68.11
N ARG A 175 -5.48 -4.06 68.16
CA ARG A 175 -4.77 -4.34 69.41
C ARG A 175 -4.39 -3.07 70.18
N VAL A 176 -4.14 -1.97 69.49
CA VAL A 176 -3.76 -0.68 70.10
C VAL A 176 -4.96 0.26 70.32
N SER A 177 -6.12 -0.07 69.76
CA SER A 177 -7.41 0.61 70.01
C SER A 177 -8.11 0.08 71.26
#